data_AF-A0A2V8T126-F1
#
_entry.id   AF-A0A2V8T126-F1
#
_cell.length_a   1.000
_cell.length_b   1.000
_cell.length_c   1.000
_cell.angle_alpha   90.00
_cell.angle_beta   90.00
_cell.angle_gamma   90.00
#
_symmetry.space_group_name_H-M   'P 1'
#
loop_
_entity.id
_entity.type
_entity.pdbx_description
1 polymer ?
#
loop_
_entity_poly.entity_id
_entity_poly.type
_entity_poly.pdbx_seq_one_letter_code
_entity_poly.pdbx_strand_id
1 'polypeptide(L)' 'MGRKQFGSCCKDLADAMTAPPQSLFRVEENNVLYLTIGYAQTEQGTTWFDQAVIFCPFCGSQIQDREEIRRRSSPRA' A
#
# COMPACT_ATOMS: atom_id res chain seq x y z
N MET A 1 -13.74 4.86 -10.12
CA MET A 1 -12.75 4.03 -10.85
C MET A 1 -11.51 3.87 -9.97
N GLY A 2 -11.42 2.85 -9.10
CA GLY A 2 -10.34 2.76 -8.09
C GLY A 2 -9.52 1.45 -8.09
N ARG A 3 -9.95 0.42 -8.82
CA ARG A 3 -9.32 -0.92 -8.76
C ARG A 3 -8.24 -1.21 -9.82
N LYS A 4 -8.01 -0.30 -10.78
CA LYS A 4 -7.18 -0.58 -11.97
C LYS A 4 -5.79 0.05 -12.00
N GLN A 5 -5.35 0.80 -10.98
CA GLN A 5 -4.17 1.66 -11.13
C GLN A 5 -2.85 1.04 -10.65
N PHE A 6 -2.85 0.30 -9.54
CA PHE A 6 -1.65 -0.29 -8.96
C PHE A 6 -1.30 -1.65 -9.61
N GLY A 7 -0.01 -1.93 -9.78
CA GLY A 7 0.49 -3.13 -10.47
C GLY A 7 0.65 -3.00 -11.99
N SER A 8 0.27 -1.86 -12.59
CA SER A 8 0.44 -1.63 -14.03
C SER A 8 1.90 -1.38 -14.46
N CYS A 9 2.79 -1.04 -13.52
CA CYS A 9 4.19 -0.71 -13.81
C CYS A 9 5.08 -1.92 -14.10
N CYS A 10 4.77 -3.10 -13.57
CA CYS A 10 5.48 -4.35 -13.84
C CYS A 10 4.67 -5.56 -13.35
N LYS A 11 5.00 -6.74 -13.90
CA LYS A 11 4.37 -8.01 -13.52
C LYS A 11 4.61 -8.36 -12.05
N ASP A 12 5.81 -8.13 -11.53
CA ASP A 12 6.16 -8.52 -10.16
C ASP A 12 5.28 -7.82 -9.12
N LEU A 13 4.97 -6.53 -9.32
CA LEU A 13 4.05 -5.81 -8.43
C LEU A 13 2.62 -6.35 -8.55
N ALA A 14 2.14 -6.58 -9.79
CA ALA A 14 0.80 -7.13 -10.00
C ALA A 14 0.63 -8.51 -9.34
N ASP A 15 1.64 -9.38 -9.48
CA ASP A 15 1.64 -10.70 -8.87
C ASP A 15 1.72 -10.60 -7.34
N ALA A 16 2.63 -9.79 -6.80
CA ALA A 16 2.80 -9.60 -5.35
C ALA A 16 1.52 -9.07 -4.67
N MET A 17 0.77 -8.21 -5.35
CA MET A 17 -0.51 -7.68 -4.87
C MET A 17 -1.62 -8.75 -4.78
N THR A 18 -1.46 -9.90 -5.42
CA THR A 18 -2.45 -10.99 -5.44
C THR A 18 -1.94 -12.30 -4.84
N ALA A 19 -0.71 -12.29 -4.32
CA ALA A 19 -0.06 -13.49 -3.79
C ALA A 19 -0.78 -14.05 -2.54
N PRO A 20 -1.13 -15.35 -2.52
CA PRO A 20 -1.72 -16.01 -1.35
C PRO A 20 -0.67 -16.30 -0.24
N PRO A 21 -1.10 -16.51 1.02
CA PRO A 21 -2.48 -16.56 1.49
C PRO A 21 -3.12 -15.18 1.68
N GLN A 22 -2.33 -14.13 1.93
CA GLN A 22 -2.76 -12.72 1.94
C GLN A 22 -1.59 -11.85 1.47
N SER A 23 -1.86 -10.91 0.56
CA SER A 23 -0.83 -9.96 0.13
C SER A 23 -0.47 -9.00 1.26
N LEU A 24 0.81 -8.70 1.42
CA LEU A 24 1.29 -7.62 2.28
C LEU A 24 1.02 -6.24 1.66
N PHE A 25 0.67 -6.18 0.38
CA PHE A 25 0.23 -4.96 -0.28
C PHE A 25 -1.27 -4.79 -0.13
N ARG A 26 -1.69 -3.63 0.37
CA ARG A 26 -3.09 -3.32 0.66
C ARG A 26 -3.45 -1.95 0.14
N VAL A 27 -4.57 -1.87 -0.58
CA VAL A 27 -5.16 -0.60 -0.97
C VAL A 27 -6.23 -0.28 0.07
N GLU A 28 -6.01 0.80 0.82
CA GLU A 28 -6.95 1.25 1.85
C GLU A 28 -8.09 2.08 1.25
N GLU A 29 -9.11 2.39 2.05
CA GLU A 29 -10.32 3.11 1.60
C GLU A 29 -10.01 4.50 1.01
N ASN A 30 -8.92 5.11 1.46
CA ASN A 30 -8.40 6.37 0.93
C ASN A 30 -7.71 6.24 -0.44
N ASN A 31 -7.73 5.05 -1.05
CA ASN A 31 -7.10 4.74 -2.33
C ASN A 31 -5.59 5.02 -2.34
N VAL A 32 -4.93 4.68 -1.23
CA VAL A 32 -3.47 4.64 -1.10
C VAL A 32 -3.02 3.19 -0.97
N LEU A 33 -1.99 2.82 -1.73
CA LEU A 33 -1.32 1.52 -1.62
C LEU A 33 -0.31 1.57 -0.48
N TYR A 34 -0.49 0.68 0.49
CA TYR A 34 0.41 0.44 1.60
C TYR A 34 1.05 -0.95 1.49
N LEU A 35 2.24 -1.09 2.08
CA LEU A 35 2.93 -2.34 2.31
C LEU A 35 3.07 -2.55 3.82
N THR A 36 2.60 -3.68 4.32
CA THR A 36 2.83 -4.12 5.68
C THR A 36 4.28 -4.56 5.85
N ILE A 37 5.00 -3.88 6.73
CA ILE A 37 6.42 -4.15 7.05
C ILE A 37 6.54 -5.09 8.25
N GLY A 38 5.58 -5.03 9.17
CA GLY A 38 5.58 -5.90 10.34
C GLY A 38 4.34 -5.71 11.21
N TYR A 39 4.29 -6.46 12.30
CA TYR A 39 3.24 -6.35 13.30
C TYR A 39 3.84 -6.49 14.70
N ALA A 40 3.15 -5.98 15.69
CA ALA A 40 3.47 -6.19 17.09
C ALA A 40 2.21 -6.57 17.86
N GLN A 41 2.34 -7.48 18.82
CA GLN A 41 1.26 -7.79 19.74
C GLN A 41 1.34 -6.84 20.94
N THR A 42 0.25 -6.15 21.22
CA THR A 42 0.12 -5.24 22.36
C THR A 42 -1.05 -5.67 23.25
N GLU A 43 -1.14 -5.10 24.44
CA GLU A 43 -2.29 -5.30 25.34
C GLU A 43 -3.62 -4.88 24.70
N GLN A 44 -3.57 -3.95 23.74
CA GLN A 44 -4.73 -3.44 23.01
C GLN A 44 -5.06 -4.27 21.76
N GLY A 45 -4.27 -5.30 21.47
CA GLY A 45 -4.39 -6.15 20.28
C GLY A 45 -3.19 -6.07 19.35
N THR A 46 -3.33 -6.67 18.17
CA THR A 46 -2.29 -6.68 17.13
C THR A 46 -2.26 -5.33 16.43
N THR A 47 -1.12 -4.66 16.45
CA THR A 47 -0.85 -3.45 15.68
C THR A 47 -0.01 -3.77 14.45
N TRP A 48 -0.24 -3.06 13.36
CA TRP A 48 0.43 -3.25 12.08
C TRP A 48 1.27 -2.02 11.74
N PHE A 49 2.49 -2.26 11.26
CA PHE A 49 3.34 -1.20 10.75
C PHE A 49 3.28 -1.20 9.23
N ASP A 50 2.53 -0.24 8.69
CA ASP A 50 2.31 -0.09 7.26
C ASP A 50 3.07 1.15 6.73
N GLN A 51 3.56 1.04 5.49
CA GLN A 51 4.24 2.13 4.79
C GLN A 51 3.62 2.37 3.42
N ALA A 52 3.38 3.64 3.08
CA ALA A 52 2.85 4.01 1.77
C ALA A 52 3.90 3.74 0.67
N VAL A 53 3.49 3.08 -0.41
CA VAL A 53 4.39 2.65 -1.49
C VAL A 53 4.46 3.72 -2.58
N ILE A 54 5.40 4.65 -2.45
CA ILE A 54 5.56 5.75 -3.45
C ILE A 54 6.17 5.22 -4.74
N PHE A 55 7.21 4.41 -4.62
CA PHE A 55 7.93 3.77 -5.73
C PHE A 55 7.72 2.27 -5.68
N CYS A 56 7.57 1.65 -6.85
CA CYS A 56 7.50 0.21 -6.98
C CYS A 56 8.81 -0.42 -6.46
N PRO A 57 8.77 -1.34 -5.50
CA PRO A 57 9.98 -1.95 -4.94
C PRO A 57 10.67 -2.91 -5.93
N PHE A 58 10.02 -3.27 -7.03
CA PHE A 58 10.56 -4.20 -8.03
C PHE A 58 11.22 -3.49 -9.21
N CYS A 59 10.55 -2.49 -9.80
CA CYS A 59 11.05 -1.80 -10.99
C CYS A 59 11.44 -0.32 -10.78
N GLY A 60 11.23 0.23 -9.58
CA GLY A 60 11.60 1.61 -9.26
C GLY A 60 10.67 2.69 -9.79
N SER A 61 9.67 2.37 -10.62
CA SER A 61 8.70 3.34 -11.13
C SER A 61 7.97 4.04 -9.99
N GLN A 62 7.78 5.35 -10.10
CA GLN A 62 6.90 6.08 -9.19
C GLN A 62 5.44 5.71 -9.49
N ILE A 63 4.74 5.14 -8.50
CA ILE A 63 3.36 4.65 -8.64
C ILE A 63 2.35 5.46 -7.82
N GLN A 64 2.85 6.27 -6.87
CA GLN A 64 2.05 7.23 -6.10
C GLN A 64 2.81 8.55 -5.94
N ASP A 65 2.07 9.63 -5.68
CA ASP A 65 2.62 10.95 -5.39
C ASP A 65 2.52 11.26 -3.89
N ARG A 66 3.56 11.90 -3.33
CA ARG A 66 3.61 12.21 -1.88
C ARG A 66 2.56 13.23 -1.45
N GLU A 67 2.33 14.26 -2.26
CA GLU A 67 1.33 15.28 -1.93
C GLU A 67 -0.08 14.70 -2.06
N GLU A 68 -0.32 13.86 -3.07
CA GLU A 68 -1.59 13.14 -3.19
C GLU A 68 -1.85 12.18 -2.04
N ILE A 69 -0.85 11.42 -1.60
CA ILE A 69 -0.95 10.58 -0.39
C ILE A 69 -1.30 11.46 0.81
N ARG A 70 -0.61 12.59 1.01
CA ARG A 70 -0.90 13.50 2.13
C ARG A 70 -2.34 14.00 2.08
N ARG A 71 -2.83 14.43 0.91
CA ARG A 71 -4.22 14.88 0.72
C ARG A 71 -5.25 13.78 1.04
N ARG A 72 -4.94 12.53 0.74
CA ARG A 72 -5.83 11.37 0.97
C ARG A 72 -5.74 10.78 2.38
N SER A 73 -4.62 10.97 3.07
CA SER A 73 -4.33 10.36 4.39
C SER A 73 -4.47 11.32 5.57
N SER A 74 -4.53 12.64 5.33
CA SER A 74 -4.92 13.57 6.38
C SER A 74 -6.37 13.28 6.80
N PRO A 75 -6.64 13.14 8.11
CA PRO A 75 -8.01 13.15 8.61
C PRO A 75 -8.65 14.44 8.09
N ARG A 76 -9.84 14.36 7.49
CA ARG A 76 -10.64 15.56 7.27
C ARG A 76 -10.77 16.25 8.64
N ALA A 77 -10.25 17.47 8.74
CA ALA A 77 -10.57 18.37 9.85
C ALA A 77 -12.09 18.65 9.85
#